data_AF-A0AA39W7R8-F1
#
_entry.id   AF-A0AA39W7R8-F1
#
_cell.length_a   1.000
_cell.length_b   1.000
_cell.length_c   1.000
_cell.angle_alpha   90.00
_cell.angle_beta   90.00
_cell.angle_gamma   90.00
#
_symmetry.space_group_name_H-M   'P 1'
#
loop_
_entity.id
_entity.type
_entity.pdbx_description
1 polymer ?
#
loop_
_entity_poly.entity_id
_entity_poly.type
_entity_poly.pdbx_seq_one_letter_code
_entity_poly.pdbx_strand_id
1 'polypeptide(L)'
;MGEEYDSCTSRYKKRLTIQIFFKDVRHALKLDELGLEIARISLPAALALTADPVASLVDTAFIGQIGPVELAAVGVSIALFNQVSRIAIFPLVSVTTSSVAEEDAMGSGNPERESLDKECLERGSPKEQDCKYLETDSTDSEALIPKIDSGNVEYKSKPLGNSLDIAKFEQGRRHLPSASSALVLGSVLGIIQAILLIAGAKPLLNFMGIDSDSPMLTPAKRYLTLRSLGAPAVLVSLATQGVFRGFKDTTTPLYATVAGDLTNIILDTIFIFVFHKGVSGAAVAHVISQYLMAGILLWKLTEKVDLIPPSIKHLQFGRFLRNSFLLLIRVIAVTFCVTLSASLAARQGATTMAAFQICLQVWLAASLLADGLAVAGQAMLASAFAKKDYDKATATASRVLQLGLVLGLILATLLGVGMHFGARLFTRDGGVLQLISIGIPFVAGTQPINALAFVFDGINFGASDYSYSACSMVTVAFVSILCLLGLSACFGFIGLWVGLTIYMSLRAFAGFWRIGTGTGPWEFLRS
;
A
#
# COMPACT_ATOMS: atom_id res chain seq x y z
N MET A 1 33.94 38.53 -37.11
CA MET A 1 33.80 38.88 -35.68
C MET A 1 32.46 38.37 -35.10
N GLY A 2 31.90 37.28 -35.63
CA GLY A 2 30.54 36.82 -35.30
C GLY A 2 30.43 35.34 -34.90
N GLU A 3 31.54 34.63 -34.68
CA GLU A 3 31.51 33.19 -34.34
C GLU A 3 32.01 32.87 -32.92
N GLU A 4 32.41 33.88 -32.14
CA GLU A 4 32.95 33.65 -30.78
C GLU A 4 31.95 33.91 -29.64
N TYR A 5 30.78 34.50 -29.92
CA TYR A 5 29.79 34.83 -28.88
C TYR A 5 28.77 33.72 -28.59
N ASP A 6 28.54 32.78 -29.51
CA ASP A 6 27.55 31.69 -29.29
C ASP A 6 28.12 30.46 -28.57
N SER A 7 29.44 30.34 -28.42
CA SER A 7 30.05 29.20 -27.72
C SER A 7 30.06 29.37 -26.19
N CYS A 8 29.86 30.60 -25.69
CA CYS A 8 29.93 30.91 -24.26
C CYS A 8 28.57 30.74 -23.53
N THR A 9 27.46 30.98 -24.22
CA THR A 9 26.09 30.86 -23.69
C THR A 9 25.57 29.42 -23.60
N SER A 10 26.14 28.48 -24.36
CA SER A 10 25.79 27.06 -24.31
C SER A 10 26.39 26.33 -23.08
N ARG A 11 27.47 26.86 -22.50
CA ARG A 11 28.22 26.16 -21.43
C ARG A 11 27.61 26.30 -20.03
N TYR A 12 26.59 27.16 -19.85
CA TYR A 12 25.97 27.44 -18.55
C TYR A 12 24.67 26.65 -18.25
N LYS A 13 24.13 25.89 -19.20
CA LYS A 13 22.86 25.13 -19.04
C LYS A 13 23.05 23.67 -18.62
N LYS A 14 24.17 23.37 -17.94
CA LYS A 14 24.47 22.06 -17.29
C LYS A 14 24.55 22.17 -15.77
N ARG A 15 23.90 23.17 -15.16
CA ARG A 15 23.67 23.13 -13.70
C ARG A 15 22.69 21.99 -13.42
N LEU A 16 23.14 21.00 -12.66
CA LEU A 16 22.27 19.99 -12.06
C LEU A 16 21.05 20.74 -11.50
N THR A 17 19.84 20.34 -11.89
CA THR A 17 18.57 21.04 -11.58
C THR A 17 18.17 20.88 -10.10
N ILE A 18 19.15 20.91 -9.19
CA ILE A 18 19.03 20.81 -7.74
C ILE A 18 18.20 21.98 -7.19
N GLN A 19 18.19 23.12 -7.88
CA GLN A 19 17.45 24.31 -7.47
C GLN A 19 15.94 24.06 -7.27
N ILE A 20 15.37 23.02 -7.89
CA ILE A 20 13.96 22.65 -7.70
C ILE A 20 13.66 22.26 -6.25
N PHE A 21 14.55 21.52 -5.61
CA PHE A 21 14.35 21.04 -4.24
C PHE A 21 14.30 22.20 -3.24
N PHE A 22 14.98 23.30 -3.55
CA PHE A 22 15.04 24.51 -2.73
C PHE A 22 14.21 25.67 -3.30
N LYS A 23 13.41 25.43 -4.35
CA LYS A 23 12.53 26.44 -4.91
C LYS A 23 11.45 26.77 -3.89
N ASP A 24 11.29 28.05 -3.58
CA ASP A 24 10.26 28.55 -2.67
C ASP A 24 10.27 27.95 -1.24
N VAL A 25 11.44 27.64 -0.67
CA VAL A 25 11.57 27.10 0.71
C VAL A 25 10.88 27.96 1.76
N ARG A 26 10.82 29.30 1.58
CA ARG A 26 10.07 30.19 2.50
C ARG A 26 8.57 29.92 2.50
N HIS A 27 8.06 29.28 1.46
CA HIS A 27 6.68 28.88 1.31
C HIS A 27 6.42 27.46 1.81
N ALA A 28 7.43 26.67 2.21
CA ALA A 28 7.31 25.25 2.55
C ALA A 28 6.18 24.89 3.55
N LEU A 29 5.82 25.79 4.47
CA LEU A 29 4.74 25.63 5.45
C LEU A 29 3.55 26.57 5.25
N LYS A 30 3.52 27.34 4.15
CA LYS A 30 2.43 28.29 3.89
C LYS A 30 1.15 27.52 3.54
N LEU A 31 0.02 27.98 4.06
CA LEU A 31 -1.32 27.48 3.70
C LEU A 31 -1.85 28.21 2.46
N ASP A 32 -1.08 28.15 1.37
CA ASP A 32 -1.54 28.58 0.05
C ASP A 32 -2.46 27.51 -0.57
N GLU A 33 -3.07 27.80 -1.72
CA GLU A 33 -3.99 26.88 -2.40
C GLU A 33 -3.36 25.50 -2.63
N LEU A 34 -2.08 25.46 -3.03
CA LEU A 34 -1.31 24.23 -3.24
C LEU A 34 -1.10 23.47 -1.92
N GLY A 35 -0.68 24.14 -0.84
CA GLY A 35 -0.47 23.53 0.47
C GLY A 35 -1.77 22.98 1.06
N LEU A 36 -2.89 23.66 0.85
CA LEU A 36 -4.21 23.20 1.26
C LEU A 36 -4.69 22.00 0.44
N GLU A 37 -4.45 22.00 -0.88
CA GLU A 37 -4.71 20.86 -1.76
C GLU A 37 -3.92 19.62 -1.32
N ILE A 38 -2.61 19.78 -1.04
CA ILE A 38 -1.76 18.70 -0.52
C ILE A 38 -2.31 18.19 0.82
N ALA A 39 -2.59 19.08 1.78
CA ALA A 39 -3.06 18.69 3.11
C ALA A 39 -4.41 17.94 3.09
N ARG A 40 -5.34 18.35 2.21
CA ARG A 40 -6.65 17.70 2.03
C ARG A 40 -6.53 16.26 1.55
N ILE A 41 -5.48 15.93 0.79
CA ILE A 41 -5.24 14.57 0.31
C ILE A 41 -4.36 13.79 1.30
N SER A 42 -3.29 14.40 1.81
CA SER A 42 -2.28 13.71 2.60
C SER A 42 -2.73 13.38 4.02
N LEU A 43 -3.50 14.25 4.68
CA LEU A 43 -3.89 14.04 6.08
C LEU A 43 -4.83 12.83 6.25
N PRO A 44 -5.93 12.70 5.47
CA PRO A 44 -6.78 11.50 5.55
C PRO A 44 -6.02 10.23 5.16
N ALA A 45 -5.17 10.30 4.14
CA ALA A 45 -4.35 9.17 3.70
C ALA A 45 -3.37 8.73 4.79
N ALA A 46 -2.66 9.67 5.42
CA ALA A 46 -1.74 9.38 6.53
C ALA A 46 -2.48 8.72 7.70
N LEU A 47 -3.62 9.29 8.13
CA LEU A 47 -4.42 8.72 9.22
C LEU A 47 -4.85 7.28 8.91
N ALA A 48 -5.37 7.04 7.71
CA ALA A 48 -5.78 5.71 7.27
C ALA A 48 -4.61 4.71 7.24
N LEU A 49 -3.45 5.12 6.73
CA LEU A 49 -2.26 4.27 6.62
C LEU A 49 -1.56 4.02 7.97
N THR A 50 -1.87 4.83 8.99
CA THR A 50 -1.27 4.69 10.33
C THR A 50 -2.06 3.84 11.31
N ALA A 51 -3.32 3.51 11.02
CA ALA A 51 -4.14 2.69 11.90
C ALA A 51 -3.48 1.33 12.21
N ASP A 52 -3.19 0.53 11.17
CA ASP A 52 -2.62 -0.81 11.34
C ASP A 52 -1.22 -0.78 12.00
N PRO A 53 -0.29 0.10 11.60
CA PRO A 53 1.02 0.18 12.26
C PRO A 53 0.93 0.56 13.74
N VAL A 54 0.00 1.44 14.11
CA VAL A 54 -0.22 1.83 15.51
C VAL A 54 -0.80 0.65 16.30
N ALA A 55 -1.77 -0.07 15.76
CA ALA A 55 -2.28 -1.29 16.39
C ALA A 55 -1.16 -2.33 16.57
N SER A 56 -0.35 -2.54 15.53
CA SER A 56 0.76 -3.49 15.56
C SER A 56 1.87 -3.10 16.57
N LEU A 57 2.02 -1.82 16.92
CA LEU A 57 2.90 -1.39 18.01
C LEU A 57 2.38 -1.86 19.38
N VAL A 58 1.07 -1.85 19.59
CA VAL A 58 0.44 -2.36 20.82
C VAL A 58 0.66 -3.87 20.93
N ASP A 59 0.44 -4.63 19.85
CA ASP A 59 0.69 -6.07 19.82
C ASP A 59 2.16 -6.39 20.14
N THR A 60 3.08 -5.62 19.53
CA THR A 60 4.52 -5.76 19.78
C THR A 60 4.85 -5.48 21.25
N ALA A 61 4.20 -4.49 21.87
CA ALA A 61 4.38 -4.20 23.28
C ALA A 61 3.84 -5.32 24.17
N PHE A 62 2.66 -5.87 23.89
CA PHE A 62 2.10 -7.00 24.64
C PHE A 62 2.98 -8.24 24.56
N ILE A 63 3.48 -8.58 23.37
CA ILE A 63 4.38 -9.72 23.18
C ILE A 63 5.73 -9.47 23.87
N GLY A 64 6.24 -8.23 23.81
CA GLY A 64 7.51 -7.87 24.44
C GLY A 64 7.50 -7.89 25.97
N GLN A 65 6.32 -7.80 26.60
CA GLN A 65 6.15 -8.02 28.04
C GLN A 65 6.17 -9.51 28.43
N ILE A 66 5.98 -10.44 27.49
CA ILE A 66 6.08 -11.89 27.75
C ILE A 66 7.55 -12.27 27.94
N GLY A 67 8.41 -11.87 27.00
CA GLY A 67 9.83 -12.18 27.04
C GLY A 67 10.58 -11.86 25.75
N PRO A 68 11.92 -11.75 25.82
CA PRO A 68 12.75 -11.43 24.66
C PRO A 68 12.78 -12.57 23.63
N VAL A 69 12.72 -13.82 24.06
CA VAL A 69 12.74 -14.99 23.15
C VAL A 69 11.46 -15.04 22.33
N GLU A 70 10.32 -14.82 22.98
CA GLU A 70 8.99 -14.77 22.39
C GLU A 70 8.89 -13.65 21.36
N LEU A 71 9.33 -12.44 21.73
CA LEU A 71 9.32 -11.29 20.83
C LEU A 71 10.21 -11.49 19.61
N ALA A 72 11.43 -12.03 19.81
CA ALA A 72 12.34 -12.34 18.72
C ALA A 72 11.75 -13.39 17.76
N ALA A 73 11.18 -14.46 18.33
CA ALA A 73 10.54 -15.53 17.58
C ALA A 73 9.35 -15.03 16.74
N VAL A 74 8.52 -14.16 17.31
CA VAL A 74 7.41 -13.50 16.60
C VAL A 74 7.94 -12.60 15.50
N GLY A 75 8.97 -11.78 15.77
CA GLY A 75 9.55 -10.87 14.78
C GLY A 75 10.03 -11.60 13.52
N VAL A 76 10.74 -12.72 13.69
CA VAL A 76 11.20 -13.54 12.53
C VAL A 76 10.02 -14.14 11.78
N SER A 77 9.02 -14.62 12.50
CA SER A 77 7.81 -15.20 11.90
C SER A 77 7.01 -14.17 11.11
N ILE A 78 6.89 -12.93 11.62
CA ILE A 78 6.24 -11.81 10.94
C ILE A 78 7.02 -11.44 9.68
N ALA A 79 8.35 -11.37 9.74
CA ALA A 79 9.18 -11.06 8.57
C ALA A 79 8.96 -12.09 7.44
N LEU A 80 8.98 -13.38 7.76
CA LEU A 80 8.68 -14.46 6.81
C LEU A 80 7.26 -14.37 6.25
N PHE A 81 6.26 -14.24 7.13
CA PHE A 81 4.86 -14.15 6.71
C PHE A 81 4.65 -12.97 5.76
N ASN A 82 5.19 -11.80 6.11
CA ASN A 82 5.09 -10.59 5.29
C ASN A 82 5.82 -10.74 3.95
N GLN A 83 7.00 -11.35 3.93
CA GLN A 83 7.76 -11.56 2.70
C GLN A 83 7.01 -12.44 1.71
N VAL A 84 6.43 -13.55 2.17
CA VAL A 84 5.62 -14.44 1.33
C VAL A 84 4.31 -13.76 0.92
N SER A 85 3.64 -13.06 1.86
CA SER A 85 2.40 -12.33 1.57
C SER A 85 2.58 -11.29 0.48
N ARG A 86 3.66 -10.50 0.51
CA ARG A 86 3.87 -9.41 -0.48
C ARG A 86 3.99 -9.91 -1.91
N ILE A 87 4.48 -11.14 -2.12
CA ILE A 87 4.54 -11.77 -3.44
C ILE A 87 3.12 -12.04 -3.98
N ALA A 88 2.19 -12.45 -3.11
CA ALA A 88 0.80 -12.72 -3.48
C ALA A 88 -0.08 -11.45 -3.54
N ILE A 89 0.13 -10.51 -2.62
CA ILE A 89 -0.67 -9.29 -2.48
C ILE A 89 -0.53 -8.38 -3.69
N PHE A 90 0.70 -8.18 -4.18
CA PHE A 90 0.95 -7.16 -5.19
C PHE A 90 0.21 -7.45 -6.52
N PRO A 91 0.30 -8.66 -7.12
CA PRO A 91 -0.48 -8.99 -8.30
C PRO A 91 -1.98 -8.94 -8.04
N LEU A 92 -2.43 -9.42 -6.87
CA LEU A 92 -3.84 -9.49 -6.52
C LEU A 92 -4.49 -8.10 -6.47
N VAL A 93 -3.91 -7.17 -5.73
CA VAL A 93 -4.48 -5.81 -5.57
C VAL A 93 -4.37 -5.01 -6.87
N SER A 94 -3.26 -5.11 -7.58
CA SER A 94 -3.04 -4.40 -8.85
C SER A 94 -4.08 -4.82 -9.89
N VAL A 95 -4.21 -6.13 -10.13
CA VAL A 95 -5.15 -6.69 -11.13
C VAL A 95 -6.60 -6.43 -10.74
N THR A 96 -6.94 -6.57 -9.46
CA THR A 96 -8.32 -6.38 -9.00
C THR A 96 -8.76 -4.92 -9.15
N THR A 97 -7.93 -3.98 -8.70
CA THR A 97 -8.28 -2.55 -8.72
C THR A 97 -8.45 -2.05 -10.15
N SER A 98 -7.57 -2.44 -11.09
CA SER A 98 -7.66 -2.02 -12.48
C SER A 98 -8.87 -2.62 -13.19
N SER A 99 -9.10 -3.93 -13.01
CA SER A 99 -10.19 -4.64 -13.72
C SER A 99 -11.57 -4.17 -13.27
N VAL A 100 -11.73 -3.95 -11.95
CA VAL A 100 -12.99 -3.43 -11.40
C VAL A 100 -13.23 -1.99 -11.81
N ALA A 101 -12.19 -1.15 -11.82
CA ALA A 101 -12.33 0.24 -12.27
C ALA A 101 -12.71 0.33 -13.77
N GLU A 102 -12.20 -0.57 -14.60
CA GLU A 102 -12.55 -0.67 -16.02
C GLU A 102 -14.01 -1.12 -16.21
N GLU A 103 -14.44 -2.18 -15.52
CA GLU A 103 -15.83 -2.66 -15.59
C GLU A 103 -16.85 -1.63 -15.06
N ASP A 104 -16.52 -0.92 -13.97
CA ASP A 104 -17.38 0.12 -13.39
C ASP A 104 -17.52 1.33 -14.34
N ALA A 105 -16.42 1.72 -15.00
CA ALA A 105 -16.42 2.79 -15.99
C ALA A 105 -17.24 2.43 -17.25
N MET A 106 -17.12 1.18 -17.73
CA MET A 106 -17.90 0.70 -18.88
C MET A 106 -19.38 0.51 -18.54
N GLY A 107 -19.69 0.01 -17.35
CA GLY A 107 -21.07 -0.18 -16.88
C GLY A 107 -21.83 1.13 -16.63
N SER A 108 -21.11 2.21 -16.28
CA SER A 108 -21.67 3.55 -16.09
C SER A 108 -21.88 4.33 -17.40
N GLY A 109 -21.39 3.81 -18.54
CA GLY A 109 -21.37 4.51 -19.83
C GLY A 109 -22.25 3.89 -20.92
N ASN A 110 -23.07 2.87 -20.62
CA ASN A 110 -23.87 2.21 -21.66
C ASN A 110 -25.30 2.79 -21.74
N PRO A 111 -25.64 3.61 -22.77
CA PRO A 111 -26.97 4.20 -22.93
C PRO A 111 -28.09 3.16 -23.15
N GLU A 112 -27.74 1.91 -23.47
CA GLU A 112 -28.70 0.80 -23.61
C GLU A 112 -29.29 0.32 -22.27
N ARG A 113 -28.59 0.50 -21.14
CA ARG A 113 -29.16 0.20 -19.81
C ARG A 113 -30.14 1.27 -19.36
N GLU A 114 -29.89 2.54 -19.68
CA GLU A 114 -30.84 3.62 -19.42
C GLU A 114 -32.13 3.48 -20.25
N SER A 115 -32.06 2.90 -21.46
CA SER A 115 -33.26 2.60 -22.24
C SER A 115 -34.02 1.39 -21.71
N LEU A 116 -33.34 0.33 -21.28
CA LEU A 116 -33.99 -0.87 -20.71
C LEU A 116 -34.65 -0.60 -19.35
N ASP A 117 -34.03 0.22 -18.48
CA ASP A 117 -34.64 0.61 -17.20
C ASP A 117 -35.81 1.58 -17.40
N LYS A 118 -35.78 2.44 -18.43
CA LYS A 118 -36.94 3.28 -18.80
C LYS A 118 -38.07 2.48 -19.44
N GLU A 119 -37.76 1.52 -20.30
CA GLU A 119 -38.76 0.69 -20.99
C GLU A 119 -39.46 -0.28 -20.01
N CYS A 120 -38.74 -0.74 -18.96
CA CYS A 120 -39.32 -1.50 -17.84
C CYS A 120 -40.14 -0.65 -16.86
N LEU A 121 -39.85 0.65 -16.71
CA LEU A 121 -40.68 1.56 -15.91
C LEU A 121 -41.95 2.01 -16.64
N GLU A 122 -41.95 2.04 -17.97
CA GLU A 122 -43.12 2.41 -18.78
C GLU A 122 -44.06 1.23 -19.06
N ARG A 123 -43.57 -0.02 -19.07
CA ARG A 123 -44.43 -1.22 -19.10
C ARG A 123 -44.65 -1.74 -17.68
N GLY A 124 -45.79 -1.36 -17.09
CA GLY A 124 -46.29 -1.95 -15.84
C GLY A 124 -46.17 -3.47 -15.83
N SER A 125 -45.72 -4.01 -14.69
CA SER A 125 -45.33 -5.41 -14.48
C SER A 125 -46.21 -6.44 -15.19
N PRO A 126 -45.61 -7.43 -15.86
CA PRO A 126 -46.19 -8.75 -15.98
C PRO A 126 -45.53 -9.74 -15.01
N LYS A 127 -46.35 -10.67 -14.53
CA LYS A 127 -46.07 -11.72 -13.55
C LYS A 127 -44.95 -12.67 -14.00
N GLU A 128 -44.25 -13.22 -13.02
CA GLU A 128 -43.31 -14.35 -13.13
C GLU A 128 -43.93 -15.54 -13.89
N GLN A 129 -43.67 -15.64 -15.18
CA GLN A 129 -43.50 -16.90 -15.92
C GLN A 129 -43.17 -16.54 -17.37
N ASP A 130 -42.29 -17.33 -17.97
CA ASP A 130 -41.83 -17.26 -19.37
C ASP A 130 -40.70 -16.27 -19.67
N CYS A 131 -39.48 -16.69 -19.35
CA CYS A 131 -38.30 -16.43 -20.19
C CYS A 131 -37.41 -17.69 -20.17
N LYS A 132 -37.84 -18.71 -20.90
CA LYS A 132 -37.02 -19.84 -21.31
C LYS A 132 -37.04 -19.84 -22.84
N TYR A 133 -35.89 -20.11 -23.44
CA TYR A 133 -35.62 -20.17 -24.89
C TYR A 133 -35.42 -18.80 -25.57
N LEU A 134 -34.17 -18.49 -25.93
CA LEU A 134 -33.70 -18.45 -27.32
C LEU A 134 -32.23 -18.00 -27.35
N GLU A 135 -31.31 -18.98 -27.29
CA GLU A 135 -30.06 -18.90 -28.04
C GLU A 135 -30.30 -19.67 -29.34
N THR A 136 -30.11 -19.03 -30.49
CA THR A 136 -29.44 -19.62 -31.68
C THR A 136 -29.44 -18.64 -32.86
N ASP A 137 -28.21 -18.34 -33.28
CA ASP A 137 -27.72 -18.34 -34.66
C ASP A 137 -28.14 -17.32 -35.73
N SER A 138 -27.12 -17.04 -36.55
CA SER A 138 -27.12 -16.76 -38.00
C SER A 138 -27.15 -15.29 -38.48
N THR A 139 -25.97 -14.87 -38.93
CA THR A 139 -25.61 -14.31 -40.26
C THR A 139 -26.50 -13.28 -40.96
N ASP A 140 -25.78 -12.23 -41.40
CA ASP A 140 -25.89 -11.47 -42.65
C ASP A 140 -27.08 -10.52 -42.92
N SER A 141 -26.66 -9.33 -43.37
CA SER A 141 -27.28 -8.44 -44.36
C SER A 141 -28.08 -7.22 -43.91
N GLU A 142 -27.55 -6.09 -44.38
CA GLU A 142 -28.23 -4.95 -45.02
C GLU A 142 -29.06 -3.98 -44.16
N ALA A 143 -28.45 -2.80 -44.01
CA ALA A 143 -29.00 -1.47 -44.23
C ALA A 143 -30.52 -1.34 -44.41
N LEU A 144 -31.15 -0.53 -43.55
CA LEU A 144 -32.33 0.27 -43.89
C LEU A 144 -32.46 1.46 -42.94
N ILE A 145 -32.24 2.65 -43.50
CA ILE A 145 -32.68 3.94 -42.94
C ILE A 145 -34.18 4.10 -43.24
N PRO A 146 -34.98 4.62 -42.30
CA PRO A 146 -35.98 5.62 -42.68
C PRO A 146 -35.91 6.84 -41.74
N LYS A 147 -35.60 8.01 -42.29
CA LYS A 147 -36.55 9.06 -42.73
C LYS A 147 -37.20 9.81 -41.56
N ILE A 148 -36.67 11.02 -41.40
CA ILE A 148 -37.30 12.15 -40.71
C ILE A 148 -38.65 12.42 -41.36
N ASP A 149 -39.70 12.49 -40.56
CA ASP A 149 -40.94 13.15 -40.96
C ASP A 149 -41.39 14.15 -39.90
N SER A 150 -41.99 15.21 -40.39
CA SER A 150 -42.21 16.48 -39.72
C SER A 150 -43.61 16.51 -39.13
N GLY A 151 -43.77 16.90 -37.86
CA GLY A 151 -45.10 17.06 -37.27
C GLY A 151 -45.10 17.82 -35.94
N ASN A 152 -45.64 19.04 -35.98
CA ASN A 152 -45.88 19.94 -34.84
C ASN A 152 -46.68 19.28 -33.71
N VAL A 153 -46.23 19.41 -32.44
CA VAL A 153 -47.14 19.55 -31.29
C VAL A 153 -46.50 20.41 -30.17
N GLU A 154 -46.98 21.65 -30.08
CA GLU A 154 -47.43 22.38 -28.88
C GLU A 154 -46.62 22.27 -27.55
N TYR A 155 -45.89 23.34 -27.22
CA TYR A 155 -45.39 23.59 -25.86
C TYR A 155 -46.54 23.98 -24.92
N LYS A 156 -46.90 23.08 -23.99
CA LYS A 156 -47.66 23.45 -22.78
C LYS A 156 -46.74 23.41 -21.57
N SER A 157 -46.33 24.59 -21.12
CA SER A 157 -45.70 24.82 -19.83
C SER A 157 -46.71 24.61 -18.70
N LYS A 158 -46.35 23.79 -17.71
CA LYS A 158 -46.98 23.79 -16.37
C LYS A 158 -45.91 24.02 -15.30
N PRO A 159 -46.28 24.73 -14.22
CA PRO A 159 -45.33 25.48 -13.41
C PRO A 159 -44.63 24.64 -12.34
N LEU A 160 -43.44 25.14 -12.01
CA LEU A 160 -42.51 24.70 -10.97
C LEU A 160 -43.22 24.49 -9.63
N GLY A 161 -43.39 23.23 -9.21
CA GLY A 161 -43.78 22.84 -7.87
C GLY A 161 -42.57 22.34 -7.10
N ASN A 162 -42.23 23.05 -6.02
CA ASN A 162 -41.14 22.72 -5.10
C ASN A 162 -41.31 21.31 -4.49
N SER A 163 -40.44 20.38 -4.88
CA SER A 163 -39.92 19.36 -3.97
C SER A 163 -38.45 19.16 -4.32
N LEU A 164 -37.55 19.74 -3.53
CA LEU A 164 -36.14 19.39 -3.56
C LEU A 164 -35.98 18.06 -2.81
N ASP A 165 -36.50 16.98 -3.39
CA ASP A 165 -36.11 15.64 -2.99
C ASP A 165 -34.68 15.46 -3.47
N ILE A 166 -33.73 15.59 -2.54
CA ILE A 166 -32.39 15.06 -2.72
C ILE A 166 -32.57 13.54 -2.81
N ALA A 167 -32.79 13.06 -4.02
CA ALA A 167 -32.78 11.65 -4.33
C ALA A 167 -31.39 11.14 -3.92
N LYS A 168 -31.32 10.42 -2.79
CA LYS A 168 -30.25 9.45 -2.57
C LYS A 168 -30.32 8.52 -3.77
N PHE A 169 -29.38 8.67 -4.69
CA PHE A 169 -29.09 7.63 -5.67
C PHE A 169 -28.64 6.41 -4.87
N GLU A 170 -29.59 5.54 -4.51
CA GLU A 170 -29.30 4.15 -4.22
C GLU A 170 -28.78 3.55 -5.53
N GLN A 171 -27.46 3.56 -5.69
CA GLN A 171 -26.82 2.83 -6.77
C GLN A 171 -27.23 1.36 -6.63
N GLY A 172 -28.04 0.88 -7.57
CA GLY A 172 -28.42 -0.52 -7.67
C GLY A 172 -27.18 -1.43 -7.66
N ARG A 173 -27.36 -2.68 -7.24
CA ARG A 173 -26.26 -3.64 -7.11
C ARG A 173 -25.44 -3.71 -8.40
N ARG A 174 -24.15 -3.47 -8.28
CA ARG A 174 -23.25 -3.45 -9.44
C ARG A 174 -22.95 -4.89 -9.87
N HIS A 175 -22.98 -5.13 -11.16
CA HIS A 175 -22.76 -6.46 -11.74
C HIS A 175 -21.30 -6.56 -12.19
N LEU A 176 -20.45 -7.23 -11.42
CA LEU A 176 -18.99 -7.19 -11.60
C LEU A 176 -18.37 -8.60 -11.48
N PRO A 177 -18.27 -9.35 -12.59
CA PRO A 177 -17.63 -10.66 -12.60
C PRO A 177 -16.16 -10.61 -12.15
N SER A 178 -15.45 -9.50 -12.37
CA SER A 178 -14.07 -9.33 -11.90
C SER A 178 -13.94 -9.35 -10.37
N ALA A 179 -14.96 -8.88 -9.64
CA ALA A 179 -14.97 -8.93 -8.18
C ALA A 179 -14.99 -10.38 -7.68
N SER A 180 -15.88 -11.23 -8.22
CA SER A 180 -15.94 -12.66 -7.89
C SER A 180 -14.63 -13.38 -8.22
N SER A 181 -14.06 -13.11 -9.39
CA SER A 181 -12.78 -13.70 -9.81
C SER A 181 -11.62 -13.30 -8.89
N ALA A 182 -11.58 -12.03 -8.44
CA ALA A 182 -10.58 -11.55 -7.50
C ALA A 182 -10.69 -12.22 -6.11
N LEU A 183 -11.91 -12.44 -5.61
CA LEU A 183 -12.14 -13.14 -4.35
C LEU A 183 -11.71 -14.60 -4.40
N VAL A 184 -12.01 -15.30 -5.50
CA VAL A 184 -11.58 -16.68 -5.72
C VAL A 184 -10.05 -16.75 -5.80
N LEU A 185 -9.43 -15.87 -6.59
CA LEU A 185 -7.97 -15.81 -6.70
C LEU A 185 -7.31 -15.52 -5.34
N GLY A 186 -7.83 -14.54 -4.59
CA GLY A 186 -7.36 -14.21 -3.25
C GLY A 186 -7.47 -15.39 -2.28
N SER A 187 -8.59 -16.13 -2.33
CA SER A 187 -8.80 -17.33 -1.52
C SER A 187 -7.80 -18.44 -1.86
N VAL A 188 -7.63 -18.74 -3.15
CA VAL A 188 -6.70 -19.78 -3.62
C VAL A 188 -5.25 -19.43 -3.26
N LEU A 189 -4.81 -18.21 -3.56
CA LEU A 189 -3.46 -17.75 -3.20
C LEU A 189 -3.25 -17.78 -1.69
N GLY A 190 -4.28 -17.47 -0.91
CA GLY A 190 -4.19 -17.42 0.55
C GLY A 190 -4.10 -18.81 1.16
N ILE A 191 -4.82 -19.78 0.62
CA ILE A 191 -4.71 -21.20 0.98
C ILE A 191 -3.33 -21.74 0.61
N ILE A 192 -2.85 -21.45 -0.61
CA ILE A 192 -1.51 -21.86 -1.06
C ILE A 192 -0.44 -21.28 -0.12
N GLN A 193 -0.55 -19.99 0.20
CA GLN A 193 0.35 -19.34 1.15
C GLN A 193 0.32 -20.00 2.53
N ALA A 194 -0.88 -20.29 3.06
CA ALA A 194 -1.03 -20.95 4.36
C ALA A 194 -0.37 -22.33 4.37
N ILE A 195 -0.62 -23.15 3.35
CA ILE A 195 -0.03 -24.48 3.21
C ILE A 195 1.49 -24.39 3.12
N LEU A 196 2.02 -23.48 2.28
CA LEU A 196 3.45 -23.28 2.10
C LEU A 196 4.14 -22.87 3.41
N LEU A 197 3.57 -21.93 4.15
CA LEU A 197 4.15 -21.46 5.41
C LEU A 197 4.03 -22.50 6.53
N ILE A 198 2.94 -23.26 6.59
CA ILE A 198 2.74 -24.31 7.60
C ILE A 198 3.67 -25.51 7.34
N ALA A 199 3.68 -26.02 6.10
CA ALA A 199 4.52 -27.15 5.72
C ALA A 199 6.01 -26.77 5.72
N GLY A 200 6.33 -25.56 5.29
CA GLY A 200 7.68 -25.01 5.22
C GLY A 200 8.17 -24.33 6.50
N ALA A 201 7.42 -24.34 7.61
CA ALA A 201 7.73 -23.53 8.77
C ALA A 201 9.16 -23.74 9.30
N LYS A 202 9.57 -25.00 9.51
CA LYS A 202 10.92 -25.32 10.01
C LYS A 202 12.04 -24.92 9.02
N PRO A 203 12.04 -25.34 7.75
CA PRO A 203 13.11 -24.95 6.82
C PRO A 203 13.16 -23.43 6.58
N LEU A 204 12.02 -22.73 6.55
CA LEU A 204 11.99 -21.28 6.39
C LEU A 204 12.56 -20.55 7.62
N LEU A 205 12.26 -21.02 8.83
CA LEU A 205 12.84 -20.46 10.07
C LEU A 205 14.34 -20.74 10.16
N ASN A 206 14.78 -21.93 9.76
CA ASN A 206 16.21 -22.26 9.67
C ASN A 206 16.92 -21.34 8.64
N PHE A 207 16.27 -21.04 7.51
CA PHE A 207 16.81 -20.11 6.52
C PHE A 207 16.98 -18.68 7.08
N MET A 208 16.07 -18.25 7.96
CA MET A 208 16.20 -17.01 8.73
C MET A 208 17.30 -17.05 9.80
N GLY A 209 17.99 -18.18 9.96
CA GLY A 209 19.09 -18.34 10.91
C GLY A 209 18.64 -18.66 12.32
N ILE A 210 17.47 -19.29 12.49
CA ILE A 210 17.08 -19.92 13.75
C ILE A 210 17.50 -21.39 13.70
N ASP A 211 18.55 -21.74 14.44
CA ASP A 211 19.03 -23.12 14.52
C ASP A 211 18.09 -24.05 15.31
N SER A 212 18.30 -25.37 15.19
CA SER A 212 17.40 -26.37 15.80
C SER A 212 17.46 -26.43 17.33
N ASP A 213 18.55 -25.98 17.91
CA ASP A 213 18.81 -25.84 19.34
C ASP A 213 18.42 -24.45 19.88
N SER A 214 18.06 -23.51 19.00
CA SER A 214 17.69 -22.17 19.40
C SER A 214 16.40 -22.16 20.23
N PRO A 215 16.37 -21.41 21.36
CA PRO A 215 15.15 -21.26 22.16
C PRO A 215 14.02 -20.56 21.39
N MET A 216 14.33 -19.87 20.28
CA MET A 216 13.35 -19.18 19.44
C MET A 216 12.55 -20.14 18.53
N LEU A 217 13.08 -21.33 18.21
CA LEU A 217 12.50 -22.16 17.15
C LEU A 217 11.08 -22.64 17.49
N THR A 218 10.87 -23.11 18.72
CA THR A 218 9.57 -23.61 19.17
C THR A 218 8.49 -22.51 19.16
N PRO A 219 8.68 -21.35 19.81
CA PRO A 219 7.70 -20.27 19.75
C PRO A 219 7.51 -19.72 18.33
N ALA A 220 8.58 -19.60 17.53
CA ALA A 220 8.49 -19.08 16.16
C ALA A 220 7.67 -20.02 15.27
N LYS A 221 7.95 -21.33 15.35
CA LYS A 221 7.19 -22.33 14.60
C LYS A 221 5.71 -22.29 14.97
N ARG A 222 5.38 -22.29 16.26
CA ARG A 222 3.98 -22.22 16.73
C ARG A 222 3.28 -20.96 16.24
N TYR A 223 3.93 -19.81 16.37
CA TYR A 223 3.38 -18.53 15.90
C TYR A 223 3.15 -18.56 14.40
N LEU A 224 4.18 -18.91 13.62
CA LEU A 224 4.12 -18.92 12.16
C LEU A 224 3.02 -19.85 11.65
N THR A 225 2.91 -21.07 12.21
CA THR A 225 1.88 -22.02 11.79
C THR A 225 0.46 -21.52 12.09
N LEU A 226 0.23 -20.96 13.28
CA LEU A 226 -1.08 -20.45 13.66
C LEU A 226 -1.43 -19.19 12.85
N ARG A 227 -0.51 -18.23 12.77
CA ARG A 227 -0.68 -16.98 12.01
C ARG A 227 -0.97 -17.22 10.53
N SER A 228 -0.41 -18.30 9.97
CA SER A 228 -0.62 -18.70 8.57
C SER A 228 -2.05 -19.11 8.26
N LEU A 229 -2.82 -19.58 9.25
CA LEU A 229 -4.25 -19.88 9.08
C LEU A 229 -5.10 -18.63 8.75
N GLY A 230 -4.56 -17.44 9.04
CA GLY A 230 -5.17 -16.16 8.68
C GLY A 230 -4.81 -15.66 7.27
N ALA A 231 -3.89 -16.32 6.55
CA ALA A 231 -3.49 -15.89 5.21
C ALA A 231 -4.67 -15.83 4.20
N PRO A 232 -5.61 -16.80 4.18
CA PRO A 232 -6.81 -16.70 3.33
C PRO A 232 -7.62 -15.44 3.61
N ALA A 233 -7.88 -15.13 4.88
CA ALA A 233 -8.64 -13.94 5.28
C ALA A 233 -7.92 -12.63 4.89
N VAL A 234 -6.60 -12.57 5.08
CA VAL A 234 -5.78 -11.41 4.68
C VAL A 234 -5.89 -11.14 3.18
N LEU A 235 -5.69 -12.16 2.34
CA LEU A 235 -5.71 -11.96 0.88
C LEU A 235 -7.13 -11.67 0.36
N VAL A 236 -8.16 -12.32 0.91
CA VAL A 236 -9.57 -12.00 0.58
C VAL A 236 -9.92 -10.57 0.98
N SER A 237 -9.49 -10.12 2.15
CA SER A 237 -9.69 -8.74 2.59
C SER A 237 -9.01 -7.77 1.63
N LEU A 238 -7.74 -8.01 1.27
CA LEU A 238 -7.00 -7.14 0.35
C LEU A 238 -7.59 -7.11 -1.06
N ALA A 239 -8.07 -8.25 -1.57
CA ALA A 239 -8.82 -8.31 -2.83
C ALA A 239 -10.09 -7.43 -2.74
N THR A 240 -10.88 -7.62 -1.67
CA THR A 240 -12.09 -6.84 -1.42
C THR A 240 -11.81 -5.34 -1.29
N GLN A 241 -10.73 -4.96 -0.62
CA GLN A 241 -10.27 -3.56 -0.55
C GLN A 241 -9.85 -3.01 -1.91
N GLY A 242 -9.28 -3.84 -2.80
CA GLY A 242 -9.02 -3.47 -4.19
C GLY A 242 -10.31 -3.21 -4.98
N VAL A 243 -11.33 -4.05 -4.76
CA VAL A 243 -12.67 -3.87 -5.34
C VAL A 243 -13.30 -2.55 -4.87
N PHE A 244 -13.34 -2.29 -3.55
CA PHE A 244 -13.86 -1.04 -2.99
C PHE A 244 -13.09 0.20 -3.48
N ARG A 245 -11.76 0.11 -3.61
CA ARG A 245 -10.95 1.18 -4.20
C ARG A 245 -11.29 1.42 -5.68
N GLY A 246 -11.60 0.37 -6.43
CA GLY A 246 -12.14 0.47 -7.79
C GLY A 246 -13.43 1.31 -7.83
N PHE A 247 -14.31 1.16 -6.82
CA PHE A 247 -15.52 1.97 -6.66
C PHE A 247 -15.29 3.38 -6.11
N LYS A 248 -14.03 3.75 -5.83
CA LYS A 248 -13.66 4.97 -5.12
C LYS A 248 -14.24 5.07 -3.70
N ASP A 249 -14.62 3.94 -3.09
CA ASP A 249 -15.01 3.87 -1.68
C ASP A 249 -13.80 3.44 -0.83
N THR A 250 -13.13 4.42 -0.24
CA THR A 250 -12.01 4.17 0.69
C THR A 250 -12.45 4.12 2.15
N THR A 251 -13.71 4.46 2.44
CA THR A 251 -14.22 4.58 3.80
C THR A 251 -14.63 3.23 4.39
N THR A 252 -15.31 2.39 3.61
CA THR A 252 -15.75 1.06 4.05
C THR A 252 -14.55 0.17 4.43
N PRO A 253 -13.48 0.08 3.61
CA PRO A 253 -12.22 -0.56 4.01
C PRO A 253 -11.66 -0.08 5.34
N LEU A 254 -11.58 1.23 5.54
CA LEU A 254 -10.98 1.82 6.74
C LEU A 254 -11.71 1.41 8.02
N TYR A 255 -13.05 1.48 8.03
CA TYR A 255 -13.83 1.08 9.21
C TYR A 255 -13.69 -0.41 9.53
N ALA A 256 -13.64 -1.27 8.50
CA ALA A 256 -13.45 -2.70 8.69
C ALA A 256 -12.06 -3.01 9.26
N THR A 257 -11.01 -2.34 8.79
CA THR A 257 -9.66 -2.47 9.31
C THR A 257 -9.57 -2.02 10.78
N VAL A 258 -10.10 -0.83 11.10
CA VAL A 258 -10.13 -0.33 12.50
C VAL A 258 -10.89 -1.29 13.41
N ALA A 259 -12.04 -1.82 12.98
CA ALA A 259 -12.79 -2.80 13.76
C ALA A 259 -11.99 -4.11 13.98
N GLY A 260 -11.29 -4.59 12.95
CA GLY A 260 -10.40 -5.73 13.02
C GLY A 260 -9.25 -5.49 14.01
N ASP A 261 -8.56 -4.37 13.89
CA ASP A 261 -7.41 -4.02 14.75
C ASP A 261 -7.80 -3.83 16.21
N LEU A 262 -8.92 -3.15 16.48
CA LEU A 262 -9.45 -3.02 17.84
C LEU A 262 -9.82 -4.38 18.44
N THR A 263 -10.43 -5.25 17.63
CA THR A 263 -10.72 -6.62 18.04
C THR A 263 -9.43 -7.37 18.33
N ASN A 264 -8.38 -7.19 17.53
CA ASN A 264 -7.09 -7.83 17.76
C ASN A 264 -6.49 -7.41 19.10
N ILE A 265 -6.46 -6.11 19.41
CA ILE A 265 -5.93 -5.60 20.67
C ILE A 265 -6.70 -6.15 21.88
N ILE A 266 -8.03 -6.22 21.79
CA ILE A 266 -8.90 -6.77 22.84
C ILE A 266 -8.62 -8.27 23.02
N LEU A 267 -8.59 -9.02 21.92
CA LEU A 267 -8.35 -10.47 21.95
C LEU A 267 -6.92 -10.81 22.40
N ASP A 268 -5.92 -10.04 22.01
CA ASP A 268 -4.54 -10.19 22.48
C ASP A 268 -4.49 -10.07 24.00
N THR A 269 -5.17 -9.05 24.56
CA THR A 269 -5.24 -8.87 26.00
C THR A 269 -5.83 -10.10 26.71
N ILE A 270 -6.91 -10.67 26.15
CA ILE A 270 -7.58 -11.85 26.69
C ILE A 270 -6.71 -13.12 26.55
N PHE A 271 -6.23 -13.42 25.35
CA PHE A 271 -5.51 -14.67 25.09
C PHE A 271 -4.10 -14.69 25.71
N ILE A 272 -3.41 -13.54 25.74
CA ILE A 272 -2.05 -13.43 26.31
C ILE A 272 -2.13 -13.38 27.84
N PHE A 273 -2.91 -12.46 28.42
CA PHE A 273 -2.87 -12.20 29.86
C PHE A 273 -3.90 -12.98 30.68
N VAL A 274 -5.09 -13.28 30.13
CA VAL A 274 -6.14 -14.01 30.88
C VAL A 274 -6.01 -15.52 30.70
N PHE A 275 -5.85 -15.98 29.46
CA PHE A 275 -5.72 -17.42 29.17
C PHE A 275 -4.28 -17.93 29.18
N HIS A 276 -3.30 -17.05 29.40
CA HIS A 276 -1.88 -17.39 29.49
C HIS A 276 -1.37 -18.23 28.30
N LYS A 277 -1.90 -18.00 27.09
CA LYS A 277 -1.51 -18.72 25.87
C LYS A 277 -0.27 -18.13 25.20
N GLY A 278 0.29 -17.05 25.75
CA GLY A 278 1.49 -16.37 25.28
C GLY A 278 1.44 -16.07 23.78
N VAL A 279 2.55 -16.37 23.09
CA VAL A 279 2.71 -16.17 21.64
C VAL A 279 1.63 -16.87 20.80
N SER A 280 1.19 -18.07 21.21
CA SER A 280 0.11 -18.76 20.49
C SER A 280 -1.23 -18.03 20.62
N GLY A 281 -1.46 -17.37 21.76
CA GLY A 281 -2.61 -16.51 21.97
C GLY A 281 -2.65 -15.33 21.00
N ALA A 282 -1.53 -14.62 20.87
CA ALA A 282 -1.39 -13.50 19.93
C ALA A 282 -1.66 -13.93 18.47
N ALA A 283 -1.13 -15.08 18.05
CA ALA A 283 -1.39 -15.59 16.71
C ALA A 283 -2.89 -15.87 16.46
N VAL A 284 -3.57 -16.48 17.43
CA VAL A 284 -5.01 -16.81 17.33
C VAL A 284 -5.87 -15.55 17.31
N ALA A 285 -5.59 -14.59 18.19
CA ALA A 285 -6.27 -13.30 18.23
C ALA A 285 -6.16 -12.57 16.88
N HIS A 286 -4.97 -12.57 16.28
CA HIS A 286 -4.77 -11.98 14.97
C HIS A 286 -5.55 -12.72 13.87
N VAL A 287 -5.56 -14.06 13.88
CA VAL A 287 -6.34 -14.85 12.91
C VAL A 287 -7.83 -14.55 13.01
N ILE A 288 -8.41 -14.55 14.22
CA ILE A 288 -9.83 -14.25 14.44
C ILE A 288 -10.17 -12.85 13.92
N SER A 289 -9.32 -11.86 14.22
CA SER A 289 -9.52 -10.47 13.81
C SER A 289 -9.46 -10.29 12.29
N GLN A 290 -8.57 -11.02 11.61
CA GLN A 290 -8.49 -11.01 10.15
C GLN A 290 -9.74 -11.63 9.51
N TYR A 291 -10.29 -12.72 10.06
CA TYR A 291 -11.55 -13.30 9.58
C TYR A 291 -12.76 -12.40 9.86
N LEU A 292 -12.77 -11.69 11.00
CA LEU A 292 -13.80 -10.69 11.28
C LEU A 292 -13.76 -9.55 10.25
N MET A 293 -12.57 -8.99 10.00
CA MET A 293 -12.38 -7.95 8.98
C MET A 293 -12.83 -8.44 7.60
N ALA A 294 -12.40 -9.64 7.18
CA ALA A 294 -12.83 -10.25 5.93
C ALA A 294 -14.36 -10.40 5.87
N GLY A 295 -14.99 -10.86 6.95
CA GLY A 295 -16.45 -11.01 7.04
C GLY A 295 -17.20 -9.69 6.89
N ILE A 296 -16.74 -8.63 7.58
CA ILE A 296 -17.33 -7.28 7.46
C ILE A 296 -17.21 -6.77 6.02
N LEU A 297 -16.04 -6.92 5.41
CA LEU A 297 -15.78 -6.48 4.04
C LEU A 297 -16.63 -7.24 3.02
N LEU A 298 -16.73 -8.57 3.16
CA LEU A 298 -17.55 -9.41 2.27
C LEU A 298 -19.04 -9.10 2.43
N TRP A 299 -19.53 -8.93 3.65
CA TRP A 299 -20.92 -8.53 3.88
C TRP A 299 -21.20 -7.18 3.21
N LYS A 300 -20.37 -6.17 3.45
CA LYS A 300 -20.53 -4.85 2.81
C LYS A 300 -20.39 -4.91 1.29
N LEU A 301 -19.61 -5.85 0.76
CA LEU A 301 -19.49 -6.08 -0.67
C LEU A 301 -20.79 -6.67 -1.24
N THR A 302 -21.37 -7.68 -0.58
CA THR A 302 -22.64 -8.30 -1.01
C THR A 302 -23.83 -7.34 -0.99
N GLU A 303 -23.78 -6.30 -0.15
CA GLU A 303 -24.79 -5.22 -0.17
C GLU A 303 -24.66 -4.33 -1.42
N LYS A 304 -23.46 -4.21 -2.00
CA LYS A 304 -23.17 -3.28 -3.12
C LYS A 304 -23.01 -3.97 -4.48
N VAL A 305 -22.72 -5.26 -4.51
CA VAL A 305 -22.33 -6.02 -5.71
C VAL A 305 -23.07 -7.36 -5.74
N ASP A 306 -23.68 -7.68 -6.87
CA ASP A 306 -24.18 -9.02 -7.12
C ASP A 306 -23.01 -9.93 -7.54
N LEU A 307 -22.66 -10.87 -6.67
CA LEU A 307 -21.60 -11.85 -6.90
C LEU A 307 -22.11 -12.94 -7.86
N ILE A 308 -21.61 -12.93 -9.09
CA ILE A 308 -21.91 -13.92 -10.15
C ILE A 308 -20.80 -14.97 -10.20
N PRO A 309 -21.05 -16.22 -10.66
CA PRO A 309 -20.02 -17.22 -10.90
C PRO A 309 -18.80 -16.66 -11.65
N PRO A 310 -17.58 -17.04 -11.23
CA PRO A 310 -16.33 -16.44 -11.72
C PRO A 310 -16.13 -16.72 -13.21
N SER A 311 -15.95 -15.66 -14.01
CA SER A 311 -15.53 -15.80 -15.41
C SER A 311 -14.02 -15.64 -15.52
N ILE A 312 -13.32 -16.76 -15.75
CA ILE A 312 -11.86 -16.80 -15.94
C ILE A 312 -11.45 -16.10 -17.27
N LYS A 313 -12.40 -15.91 -18.20
CA LYS A 313 -12.15 -15.30 -19.53
C LYS A 313 -11.95 -13.78 -19.50
N HIS A 314 -12.44 -13.07 -18.49
CA HIS A 314 -12.36 -11.59 -18.43
C HIS A 314 -11.18 -11.05 -17.61
N LEU A 315 -10.40 -11.91 -16.95
CA LEU A 315 -9.14 -11.51 -16.36
C LEU A 315 -8.13 -11.25 -17.48
N GLN A 316 -8.01 -10.00 -17.92
CA GLN A 316 -6.99 -9.56 -18.88
C GLN A 316 -5.57 -9.64 -18.25
N PHE A 317 -5.10 -10.85 -17.96
CA PHE A 317 -3.75 -11.10 -17.42
C PHE A 317 -2.68 -10.50 -18.34
N GLY A 318 -2.80 -10.67 -19.66
CA GLY A 318 -1.72 -10.36 -20.61
C GLY A 318 -1.28 -8.88 -20.66
N ARG A 319 -2.22 -7.92 -20.61
CA ARG A 319 -1.91 -6.50 -20.84
C ARG A 319 -1.38 -5.78 -19.59
N PHE A 320 -1.83 -6.21 -18.41
CA PHE A 320 -1.43 -5.62 -17.12
C PHE A 320 -0.22 -6.30 -16.47
N LEU A 321 0.16 -7.52 -16.91
CA LEU A 321 1.27 -8.28 -16.33
C LEU A 321 2.63 -7.59 -16.50
N ARG A 322 2.92 -6.92 -17.61
CA ARG A 322 4.27 -6.36 -17.84
C ARG A 322 4.64 -5.27 -16.84
N ASN A 323 3.75 -4.29 -16.64
CA ASN A 323 3.99 -3.20 -15.68
C ASN A 323 3.83 -3.69 -14.23
N SER A 324 2.88 -4.60 -13.98
CA SER A 324 2.70 -5.20 -12.66
C SER A 324 3.89 -6.07 -12.26
N PHE A 325 4.54 -6.76 -13.21
CA PHE A 325 5.71 -7.59 -12.93
C PHE A 325 6.94 -6.74 -12.58
N LEU A 326 7.16 -5.61 -13.26
CA LEU A 326 8.23 -4.66 -12.91
C LEU A 326 8.05 -4.13 -11.48
N LEU A 327 6.82 -3.79 -11.12
CA LEU A 327 6.51 -3.33 -9.77
C LEU A 327 6.59 -4.46 -8.72
N LEU A 328 6.27 -5.70 -9.09
CA LEU A 328 6.48 -6.86 -8.23
C LEU A 328 7.98 -7.07 -7.94
N ILE A 329 8.84 -7.01 -8.96
CA ILE A 329 10.30 -7.10 -8.79
C ILE A 329 10.79 -6.01 -7.83
N ARG A 330 10.32 -4.77 -8.01
CA ARG A 330 10.62 -3.65 -7.11
C ARG A 330 10.23 -3.97 -5.66
N VAL A 331 9.00 -4.42 -5.44
CA VAL A 331 8.48 -4.73 -4.10
C VAL A 331 9.31 -5.84 -3.45
N ILE A 332 9.65 -6.89 -4.20
CA ILE A 332 10.50 -7.99 -3.72
C ILE A 332 11.89 -7.46 -3.35
N ALA A 333 12.53 -6.69 -4.22
CA ALA A 333 13.87 -6.12 -3.98
C ALA A 333 13.91 -5.26 -2.70
N VAL A 334 12.93 -4.36 -2.54
CA VAL A 334 12.78 -3.48 -1.38
C VAL A 334 12.54 -4.26 -0.09
N THR A 335 11.66 -5.26 -0.15
CA THR A 335 11.25 -6.03 1.03
C THR A 335 12.32 -7.00 1.49
N PHE A 336 13.04 -7.58 0.55
CA PHE A 336 14.11 -8.52 0.85
C PHE A 336 15.19 -7.89 1.73
N CYS A 337 15.52 -6.61 1.55
CA CYS A 337 16.50 -5.92 2.40
C CYS A 337 16.07 -5.90 3.89
N VAL A 338 14.79 -5.63 4.15
CA VAL A 338 14.23 -5.62 5.52
C VAL A 338 14.18 -7.05 6.08
N THR A 339 13.73 -8.01 5.29
CA THR A 339 13.69 -9.44 5.68
C THR A 339 15.09 -10.00 5.96
N LEU A 340 16.07 -9.64 5.14
CA LEU A 340 17.48 -10.01 5.34
C LEU A 340 18.03 -9.39 6.63
N SER A 341 17.69 -8.13 6.91
CA SER A 341 18.11 -7.47 8.16
C SER A 341 17.53 -8.18 9.39
N ALA A 342 16.27 -8.61 9.34
CA ALA A 342 15.65 -9.43 10.38
C ALA A 342 16.33 -10.80 10.54
N SER A 343 16.67 -11.47 9.43
CA SER A 343 17.43 -12.73 9.45
C SER A 343 18.82 -12.54 10.09
N LEU A 344 19.55 -11.49 9.74
CA LEU A 344 20.85 -11.18 10.32
C LEU A 344 20.77 -10.79 11.80
N ALA A 345 19.68 -10.16 12.24
CA ALA A 345 19.42 -9.90 13.65
C ALA A 345 19.09 -11.18 14.41
N ALA A 346 18.29 -12.09 13.84
CA ALA A 346 17.97 -13.40 14.40
C ALA A 346 19.21 -14.26 14.64
N ARG A 347 20.14 -14.26 13.67
CA ARG A 347 21.43 -14.95 13.76
C ARG A 347 22.34 -14.45 14.88
N GLN A 348 22.16 -13.21 15.33
CA GLN A 348 22.92 -12.62 16.44
C GLN A 348 22.30 -12.95 17.81
N GLY A 349 21.16 -13.66 17.84
CA GLY A 349 20.52 -14.13 19.07
C GLY A 349 19.20 -13.41 19.40
N ALA A 350 18.48 -13.99 20.37
CA ALA A 350 17.14 -13.56 20.74
C ALA A 350 17.08 -12.10 21.24
N THR A 351 17.98 -11.70 22.12
CA THR A 351 18.01 -10.32 22.65
C THR A 351 18.20 -9.28 21.55
N THR A 352 19.11 -9.57 20.59
CA THR A 352 19.38 -8.70 19.44
C THR A 352 18.17 -8.59 18.52
N MET A 353 17.55 -9.72 18.18
CA MET A 353 16.36 -9.74 17.33
C MET A 353 15.14 -9.09 17.99
N ALA A 354 14.95 -9.25 19.31
CA ALA A 354 13.88 -8.59 20.05
C ALA A 354 14.02 -7.06 20.03
N ALA A 355 15.24 -6.55 20.29
CA ALA A 355 15.53 -5.12 20.19
C ALA A 355 15.34 -4.61 18.76
N PHE A 356 15.84 -5.37 17.78
CA PHE A 356 15.69 -5.05 16.37
C PHE A 356 14.21 -4.98 15.96
N GLN A 357 13.38 -5.93 16.39
CA GLN A 357 11.95 -5.98 16.08
C GLN A 357 11.21 -4.75 16.62
N ILE A 358 11.45 -4.35 17.87
CA ILE A 358 10.82 -3.14 18.46
C ILE A 358 11.22 -1.91 17.66
N CYS A 359 12.52 -1.72 17.47
CA CYS A 359 13.05 -0.56 16.75
C CYS A 359 12.57 -0.52 15.30
N LEU A 360 12.55 -1.66 14.60
CA LEU A 360 12.07 -1.76 13.22
C LEU A 360 10.57 -1.46 13.12
N GLN A 361 9.77 -1.95 14.06
CA GLN A 361 8.33 -1.70 14.09
C GLN A 361 8.03 -0.21 14.28
N VAL A 362 8.68 0.45 15.24
CA VAL A 362 8.55 1.90 15.46
C VAL A 362 9.04 2.68 14.23
N TRP A 363 10.18 2.27 13.67
CA TRP A 363 10.77 2.89 12.50
C TRP A 363 9.85 2.82 11.26
N LEU A 364 9.24 1.66 10.99
CA LEU A 364 8.28 1.47 9.90
C LEU A 364 6.98 2.23 10.15
N ALA A 365 6.42 2.15 11.37
CA ALA A 365 5.17 2.81 11.73
C ALA A 365 5.25 4.33 11.56
N ALA A 366 6.34 4.95 12.03
CA ALA A 366 6.57 6.37 11.83
C ALA A 366 6.78 6.72 10.35
N SER A 367 7.51 5.88 9.60
CA SER A 367 7.79 6.14 8.19
C SER A 367 6.54 6.11 7.31
N LEU A 368 5.52 5.32 7.67
CA LEU A 368 4.25 5.25 6.92
C LEU A 368 3.43 6.54 6.97
N LEU A 369 3.67 7.43 7.93
CA LEU A 369 3.09 8.78 7.92
C LEU A 369 3.49 9.57 6.66
N ALA A 370 4.72 9.38 6.18
CA ALA A 370 5.19 10.04 4.96
C ALA A 370 4.54 9.49 3.69
N ASP A 371 3.96 8.28 3.74
CA ASP A 371 3.26 7.69 2.61
C ASP A 371 1.96 8.47 2.29
N GLY A 372 1.34 9.11 3.28
CA GLY A 372 0.24 10.06 3.04
C GLY A 372 0.66 11.24 2.15
N LEU A 373 1.85 11.78 2.33
CA LEU A 373 2.41 12.80 1.43
C LEU A 373 2.74 12.21 0.06
N ALA A 374 3.24 10.97 0.01
CA ALA A 374 3.53 10.28 -1.24
C ALA A 374 2.26 10.09 -2.09
N VAL A 375 1.14 9.72 -1.47
CA VAL A 375 -0.18 9.60 -2.12
C VAL A 375 -0.65 10.95 -2.68
N ALA A 376 -0.51 12.03 -1.91
CA ALA A 376 -0.85 13.37 -2.39
C ALA A 376 0.03 13.78 -3.59
N GLY A 377 1.35 13.59 -3.48
CA GLY A 377 2.30 13.84 -4.55
C GLY A 377 1.97 13.03 -5.81
N GLN A 378 1.66 11.74 -5.67
CA GLN A 378 1.27 10.86 -6.77
C GLN A 378 0.03 11.39 -7.50
N ALA A 379 -1.05 11.71 -6.78
CA ALA A 379 -2.31 12.17 -7.37
C ALA A 379 -2.16 13.51 -8.09
N MET A 380 -1.50 14.47 -7.45
CA MET A 380 -1.32 15.81 -8.00
C MET A 380 -0.36 15.83 -9.20
N LEU A 381 0.76 15.09 -9.14
CA LEU A 381 1.67 14.97 -10.28
C LEU A 381 1.01 14.26 -11.46
N ALA A 382 0.27 13.17 -11.22
CA ALA A 382 -0.43 12.46 -12.29
C ALA A 382 -1.40 13.40 -13.04
N SER A 383 -2.13 14.24 -12.30
CA SER A 383 -3.01 15.26 -12.91
C SER A 383 -2.23 16.34 -13.68
N ALA A 384 -1.13 16.85 -13.10
CA ALA A 384 -0.31 17.88 -13.72
C ALA A 384 0.35 17.38 -15.02
N PHE A 385 0.92 16.17 -15.02
CA PHE A 385 1.48 15.54 -16.21
C PHE A 385 0.41 15.25 -17.27
N ALA A 386 -0.78 14.80 -16.88
CA ALA A 386 -1.89 14.60 -17.82
C ALA A 386 -2.33 15.89 -18.51
N LYS A 387 -2.28 17.02 -17.79
CA LYS A 387 -2.58 18.37 -18.33
C LYS A 387 -1.38 19.06 -18.99
N LYS A 388 -0.20 18.42 -19.00
CA LYS A 388 1.09 19.02 -19.43
C LYS A 388 1.43 20.33 -18.70
N ASP A 389 0.95 20.48 -17.47
CA ASP A 389 1.24 21.63 -16.60
C ASP A 389 2.52 21.36 -15.82
N TYR A 390 3.65 21.62 -16.46
CA TYR A 390 4.98 21.35 -15.91
C TYR A 390 5.36 22.27 -14.74
N ASP A 391 4.80 23.49 -14.70
CA ASP A 391 5.00 24.42 -13.59
C ASP A 391 4.32 23.90 -12.32
N LYS A 392 3.05 23.47 -12.42
CA LYS A 392 2.36 22.83 -11.30
C LYS A 392 3.04 21.52 -10.89
N ALA A 393 3.52 20.71 -11.84
CA ALA A 393 4.26 19.48 -11.52
C ALA A 393 5.54 19.76 -10.70
N THR A 394 6.32 20.77 -11.10
CA THR A 394 7.56 21.17 -10.41
C THR A 394 7.28 21.75 -9.03
N ALA A 395 6.29 22.64 -8.93
CA ALA A 395 5.89 23.24 -7.67
C ALA A 395 5.39 22.19 -6.67
N THR A 396 4.56 21.25 -7.14
CA THR A 396 4.04 20.16 -6.32
C THR A 396 5.17 19.25 -5.84
N ALA A 397 6.05 18.80 -6.74
CA ALA A 397 7.17 17.92 -6.38
C ALA A 397 8.07 18.57 -5.32
N SER A 398 8.44 19.84 -5.52
CA SER A 398 9.25 20.61 -4.56
C SER A 398 8.55 20.72 -3.19
N ARG A 399 7.27 21.10 -3.18
CA ARG A 399 6.53 21.32 -1.94
C ARG A 399 6.34 20.04 -1.14
N VAL A 400 5.98 18.94 -1.79
CA VAL A 400 5.77 17.65 -1.09
C VAL A 400 7.10 17.13 -0.54
N LEU A 401 8.23 17.34 -1.23
CA LEU A 401 9.56 16.98 -0.70
C LEU A 401 9.97 17.84 0.49
N GLN A 402 9.71 19.15 0.45
CA GLN A 402 9.97 20.04 1.59
C GLN A 402 9.11 19.66 2.80
N LEU A 403 7.82 19.40 2.59
CA LEU A 403 6.92 18.92 3.64
C LEU A 403 7.35 17.55 4.17
N GLY A 404 7.84 16.65 3.30
CA GLY A 404 8.42 15.36 3.69
C GLY A 404 9.65 15.52 4.59
N LEU A 405 10.56 16.44 4.26
CA LEU A 405 11.71 16.75 5.10
C LEU A 405 11.29 17.32 6.46
N VAL A 406 10.34 18.26 6.49
CA VAL A 406 9.81 18.82 7.74
C VAL A 406 9.16 17.73 8.59
N LEU A 407 8.31 16.90 7.98
CA LEU A 407 7.67 15.76 8.66
C LEU A 407 8.73 14.82 9.24
N GLY A 408 9.75 14.45 8.47
CA GLY A 408 10.82 13.58 8.93
C GLY A 408 11.65 14.17 10.07
N LEU A 409 11.86 15.49 10.10
CA LEU A 409 12.51 16.17 11.24
C LEU A 409 11.63 16.20 12.50
N ILE A 410 10.32 16.41 12.33
CA ILE A 410 9.35 16.29 13.42
C ILE A 410 9.34 14.85 13.97
N LEU A 411 9.32 13.85 13.09
CA LEU A 411 9.36 12.45 13.50
C LEU A 411 10.69 12.08 14.16
N ALA A 412 11.82 12.60 13.68
CA ALA A 412 13.12 12.38 14.31
C ALA A 412 13.14 12.88 15.76
N THR A 413 12.64 14.10 16.01
CA THR A 413 12.58 14.67 17.35
C THR A 413 11.57 13.93 18.24
N LEU A 414 10.38 13.63 17.73
CA LEU A 414 9.33 12.94 18.47
C LEU A 414 9.75 11.52 18.86
N LEU A 415 10.36 10.76 17.95
CA LEU A 415 10.86 9.42 18.24
C LEU A 415 12.10 9.42 19.12
N GLY A 416 13.03 10.36 18.92
CA GLY A 416 14.23 10.47 19.74
C GLY A 416 13.90 10.68 21.22
N VAL A 417 12.96 11.58 21.51
CA VAL A 417 12.46 11.82 22.87
C VAL A 417 11.53 10.69 23.31
N GLY A 418 10.57 10.32 22.47
CA GLY A 418 9.52 9.36 22.78
C GLY A 418 10.05 7.96 23.09
N MET A 419 11.01 7.45 22.32
CA MET A 419 11.61 6.13 22.59
C MET A 419 12.53 6.14 23.81
N HIS A 420 13.22 7.24 24.07
CA HIS A 420 14.08 7.34 25.25
C HIS A 420 13.28 7.14 26.55
N PHE A 421 12.05 7.66 26.61
CA PHE A 421 11.16 7.46 27.76
C PHE A 421 10.23 6.24 27.61
N GLY A 422 9.83 5.91 26.38
CA GLY A 422 8.80 4.92 26.08
C GLY A 422 9.30 3.49 25.83
N ALA A 423 10.61 3.25 25.70
CA ALA A 423 11.13 1.90 25.42
C ALA A 423 10.69 0.83 26.44
N ARG A 424 10.49 1.23 27.70
CA ARG A 424 10.01 0.33 28.78
C ARG A 424 8.55 -0.13 28.61
N LEU A 425 7.77 0.55 27.76
CA LEU A 425 6.43 0.10 27.41
C LEU A 425 6.48 -1.22 26.62
N PHE A 426 7.53 -1.41 25.81
CA PHE A 426 7.68 -2.60 24.98
C PHE A 426 8.28 -3.78 25.74
N THR A 427 9.24 -3.53 26.64
CA THR A 427 9.90 -4.62 27.36
C THR A 427 10.52 -4.15 28.68
N ARG A 428 10.67 -5.09 29.61
CA ARG A 428 11.36 -4.90 30.90
C ARG A 428 12.75 -5.53 30.93
N ASP A 429 13.17 -6.20 29.86
CA ASP A 429 14.47 -6.85 29.78
C ASP A 429 15.61 -5.82 29.63
N GLY A 430 16.59 -5.89 30.53
CA GLY A 430 17.70 -4.93 30.57
C GLY A 430 18.61 -5.00 29.34
N GLY A 431 18.84 -6.21 28.79
CA GLY A 431 19.67 -6.41 27.61
C GLY A 431 19.01 -5.86 26.34
N VAL A 432 17.71 -6.09 26.19
CA VAL A 432 16.93 -5.54 25.07
C VAL A 432 16.87 -4.01 25.17
N LEU A 433 16.62 -3.44 26.36
CA LEU A 433 16.58 -1.98 26.55
C LEU A 433 17.92 -1.30 26.25
N GLN A 434 19.04 -1.94 26.57
CA GLN A 434 20.37 -1.41 26.23
C GLN A 434 20.57 -1.35 24.72
N LEU A 435 20.20 -2.40 23.99
CA LEU A 435 20.27 -2.42 22.52
C LEU A 435 19.30 -1.43 21.87
N ILE A 436 18.08 -1.29 22.39
CA ILE A 436 17.14 -0.24 21.94
C ILE A 436 17.78 1.13 22.09
N SER A 437 18.42 1.41 23.23
CA SER A 437 19.08 2.70 23.47
C SER A 437 20.19 3.01 22.44
N ILE A 438 20.92 1.98 21.99
CA ILE A 438 21.89 2.08 20.89
C ILE A 438 21.20 2.29 19.53
N GLY A 439 20.02 1.73 19.34
CA GLY A 439 19.23 1.84 18.10
C GLY A 439 18.50 3.19 17.93
N ILE A 440 18.13 3.87 19.02
CA ILE A 440 17.34 5.12 18.99
C ILE A 440 17.92 6.17 18.04
N PRO A 441 19.22 6.50 18.05
CA PRO A 441 19.80 7.48 17.13
C PRO A 441 19.59 7.13 15.66
N PHE A 442 19.63 5.84 15.31
CA PHE A 442 19.36 5.39 13.94
C PHE A 442 17.87 5.46 13.62
N VAL A 443 17.00 4.98 14.51
CA VAL A 443 15.55 5.02 14.31
C VAL A 443 15.06 6.46 14.11
N ALA A 444 15.50 7.38 14.96
CA ALA A 444 15.13 8.79 14.91
C ALA A 444 15.86 9.54 13.79
N GLY A 445 17.19 9.43 13.72
CA GLY A 445 18.03 10.20 12.79
C GLY A 445 17.78 9.86 11.31
N THR A 446 17.25 8.68 11.01
CA THR A 446 16.92 8.29 9.63
C THR A 446 15.53 8.72 9.16
N GLN A 447 14.65 9.21 10.04
CA GLN A 447 13.28 9.61 9.64
C GLN A 447 13.22 10.68 8.53
N PRO A 448 14.10 11.70 8.49
CA PRO A 448 14.15 12.64 7.35
C PRO A 448 14.46 11.95 6.03
N ILE A 449 15.38 10.99 6.04
CA ILE A 449 15.78 10.23 4.86
C ILE A 449 14.64 9.31 4.43
N ASN A 450 13.99 8.64 5.37
CA ASN A 450 12.84 7.79 5.11
C ASN A 450 11.71 8.59 4.47
N ALA A 451 11.32 9.71 5.07
CA ALA A 451 10.23 10.53 4.56
C ALA A 451 10.48 10.98 3.12
N LEU A 452 11.72 11.37 2.80
CA LEU A 452 12.11 11.67 1.42
C LEU A 452 12.01 10.44 0.51
N ALA A 453 12.50 9.27 0.92
CA ALA A 453 12.42 8.04 0.14
C ALA A 453 10.97 7.67 -0.23
N PHE A 454 10.03 7.75 0.73
CA PHE A 454 8.61 7.50 0.49
C PHE A 454 7.99 8.56 -0.44
N VAL A 455 8.28 9.84 -0.22
CA VAL A 455 7.77 10.92 -1.10
C VAL A 455 8.29 10.77 -2.53
N PHE A 456 9.57 10.42 -2.72
CA PHE A 456 10.13 10.16 -4.04
C PHE A 456 9.43 8.99 -4.76
N ASP A 457 9.01 7.97 -4.03
CA ASP A 457 8.25 6.87 -4.61
C ASP A 457 6.89 7.34 -5.13
N GLY A 458 6.17 8.15 -4.35
CA GLY A 458 4.93 8.78 -4.79
C GLY A 458 5.12 9.69 -6.01
N ILE A 459 6.21 10.45 -6.04
CA ILE A 459 6.56 11.32 -7.17
C ILE A 459 6.83 10.51 -8.44
N ASN A 460 7.63 9.45 -8.35
CA ASN A 460 7.93 8.57 -9.49
C ASN A 460 6.66 7.88 -10.01
N PHE A 461 5.75 7.50 -9.11
CA PHE A 461 4.47 6.90 -9.46
C PHE A 461 3.53 7.91 -10.12
N GLY A 462 3.46 9.15 -9.60
CA GLY A 462 2.70 10.23 -10.22
C GLY A 462 3.20 10.58 -11.62
N ALA A 463 4.51 10.50 -11.85
CA ALA A 463 5.14 10.67 -13.15
C ALA A 463 5.04 9.43 -14.07
N SER A 464 4.43 8.33 -13.60
CA SER A 464 4.34 7.04 -14.30
C SER A 464 5.68 6.42 -14.71
N ASP A 465 6.76 6.71 -13.95
CA ASP A 465 8.13 6.25 -14.25
C ASP A 465 8.42 4.87 -13.64
N TYR A 466 7.55 3.90 -13.92
CA TYR A 466 7.56 2.58 -13.29
C TYR A 466 8.83 1.77 -13.62
N SER A 467 9.34 1.89 -14.85
CA SER A 467 10.55 1.20 -15.31
C SER A 467 11.80 1.68 -14.56
N TYR A 468 11.96 3.01 -14.43
CA TYR A 468 13.06 3.57 -13.65
C TYR A 468 12.95 3.16 -12.18
N SER A 469 11.74 3.26 -11.62
CA SER A 469 11.48 2.87 -10.22
C SER A 469 11.85 1.40 -9.97
N ALA A 470 11.52 0.48 -10.88
CA ALA A 470 11.88 -0.92 -10.74
C ALA A 470 13.40 -1.16 -10.84
N CYS A 471 14.05 -0.69 -11.90
CA CYS A 471 15.48 -0.91 -12.10
C CYS A 471 16.33 -0.27 -10.99
N SER A 472 16.01 0.98 -10.62
CA SER A 472 16.74 1.67 -9.54
C SER A 472 16.60 0.94 -8.21
N MET A 473 15.41 0.45 -7.85
CA MET A 473 15.23 -0.28 -6.58
C MET A 473 15.94 -1.63 -6.56
N VAL A 474 16.07 -2.33 -7.69
CA VAL A 474 16.88 -3.55 -7.78
C VAL A 474 18.36 -3.23 -7.56
N THR A 475 18.88 -2.17 -8.17
CA THR A 475 20.27 -1.73 -7.96
C THR A 475 20.50 -1.30 -6.51
N VAL A 476 19.59 -0.51 -5.93
CA VAL A 476 19.64 -0.09 -4.52
C VAL A 476 19.64 -1.31 -3.61
N ALA A 477 18.75 -2.28 -3.85
CA ALA A 477 18.69 -3.50 -3.05
C ALA A 477 19.98 -4.32 -3.15
N PHE A 478 20.53 -4.50 -4.36
CA PHE A 478 21.77 -5.23 -4.56
C PHE A 478 22.93 -4.63 -3.75
N VAL A 479 23.16 -3.32 -3.85
CA VAL A 479 24.20 -2.63 -3.09
C VAL A 479 23.93 -2.73 -1.58
N SER A 480 22.68 -2.54 -1.18
CA SER A 480 22.27 -2.59 0.24
C SER A 480 22.46 -3.97 0.86
N ILE A 481 22.20 -5.05 0.12
CA ILE A 481 22.42 -6.42 0.57
C ILE A 481 23.91 -6.65 0.86
N LEU A 482 24.80 -6.20 -0.03
CA LEU A 482 26.25 -6.32 0.18
C LEU A 482 26.69 -5.53 1.43
N CYS A 483 26.19 -4.31 1.61
CA CYS A 483 26.46 -3.51 2.79
C CYS A 483 25.92 -4.16 4.08
N LEU A 484 24.69 -4.69 4.06
CA LEU A 484 24.08 -5.35 5.22
C LEU A 484 24.88 -6.60 5.65
N LEU A 485 25.30 -7.44 4.69
CA LEU A 485 26.10 -8.62 4.98
C LEU A 485 27.47 -8.24 5.55
N GLY A 486 28.17 -7.28 4.93
CA GLY A 486 29.50 -6.85 5.38
C GLY A 486 29.48 -6.12 6.72
N LEU A 487 28.59 -5.14 6.89
CA LEU A 487 28.53 -4.31 8.09
C LEU A 487 27.98 -5.07 9.30
N SER A 488 26.98 -5.94 9.12
CA SER A 488 26.48 -6.77 10.23
C SER A 488 27.53 -7.76 10.73
N ALA A 489 28.36 -8.30 9.84
CA ALA A 489 29.46 -9.19 10.22
C ALA A 489 30.55 -8.46 11.02
N CYS A 490 30.87 -7.21 10.67
CA CYS A 490 31.93 -6.44 11.33
C CYS A 490 31.47 -5.71 12.61
N PHE A 491 30.23 -5.19 12.61
CA PHE A 491 29.74 -4.26 13.64
C PHE A 491 28.44 -4.72 14.34
N GLY A 492 27.99 -5.96 14.09
CA GLY A 492 26.82 -6.56 14.74
C GLY A 492 25.55 -5.72 14.60
N PHE A 493 24.88 -5.44 15.72
CA PHE A 493 23.63 -4.69 15.77
C PHE A 493 23.72 -3.28 15.17
N ILE A 494 24.82 -2.56 15.42
CA ILE A 494 25.05 -1.23 14.84
C ILE A 494 25.21 -1.37 13.32
N GLY A 495 25.93 -2.40 12.86
CA GLY A 495 26.11 -2.71 11.45
C GLY A 495 24.79 -2.90 10.69
N LEU A 496 23.78 -3.51 11.32
CA LEU A 496 22.44 -3.65 10.76
C LEU A 496 21.78 -2.29 10.50
N TRP A 497 21.82 -1.40 11.50
CA TRP A 497 21.21 -0.08 11.39
C TRP A 497 21.94 0.83 10.41
N VAL A 498 23.27 0.76 10.36
CA VAL A 498 24.06 1.46 9.32
C VAL A 498 23.69 0.93 7.94
N GLY A 499 23.56 -0.38 7.76
CA GLY A 499 23.13 -0.98 6.50
C GLY A 499 21.72 -0.54 6.07
N LEU A 500 20.76 -0.52 6.99
CA LEU A 500 19.40 0.01 6.74
C LEU A 500 19.41 1.52 6.43
N THR A 501 20.29 2.28 7.08
CA THR A 501 20.48 3.71 6.80
C THR A 501 21.02 3.92 5.38
N ILE A 502 22.01 3.13 4.96
CA ILE A 502 22.54 3.14 3.59
C ILE A 502 21.43 2.78 2.60
N TYR A 503 20.65 1.74 2.89
CA TYR A 503 19.51 1.34 2.07
C TYR A 503 18.52 2.48 1.82
N MET A 504 18.05 3.15 2.88
CA MET A 504 17.12 4.28 2.71
C MET A 504 17.77 5.50 2.08
N SER A 505 19.05 5.75 2.36
CA SER A 505 19.81 6.84 1.75
C SER A 505 19.95 6.65 0.24
N LEU A 506 20.29 5.43 -0.20
CA LEU A 506 20.38 5.08 -1.61
C LEU A 506 19.02 5.17 -2.31
N ARG A 507 17.94 4.78 -1.63
CA ARG A 507 16.56 4.90 -2.14
C ARG A 507 16.16 6.37 -2.34
N ALA A 508 16.41 7.23 -1.35
CA ALA A 508 16.18 8.67 -1.47
C ALA A 508 17.07 9.30 -2.56
N PHE A 509 18.34 8.89 -2.63
CA PHE A 509 19.28 9.36 -3.65
C PHE A 509 18.87 8.99 -5.07
N ALA A 510 18.33 7.79 -5.30
CA ALA A 510 17.82 7.40 -6.61
C ALA A 510 16.72 8.37 -7.09
N GLY A 511 15.75 8.69 -6.23
CA GLY A 511 14.72 9.70 -6.54
C GLY A 511 15.30 11.08 -6.81
N PHE A 512 16.21 11.53 -5.96
CA PHE A 512 16.91 12.81 -6.13
C PHE A 512 17.67 12.88 -7.45
N TRP A 513 18.39 11.82 -7.81
CA TRP A 513 19.19 11.74 -9.04
C TRP A 513 18.29 11.79 -10.29
N ARG A 514 17.15 11.11 -10.28
CA ARG A 514 16.21 11.10 -11.42
C ARG A 514 15.70 12.50 -11.75
N ILE A 515 15.25 13.23 -10.74
CA ILE A 515 14.73 14.60 -10.91
C ILE A 515 15.87 15.60 -11.16
N GLY A 516 16.96 15.51 -10.38
CA GLY A 516 18.09 16.45 -10.47
C GLY A 516 18.84 16.38 -11.80
N THR A 517 18.87 15.21 -12.46
CA THR A 517 19.39 15.08 -13.82
C THR A 517 18.39 15.49 -14.90
N GLY A 518 17.11 15.70 -14.57
CA GLY A 518 16.06 16.03 -15.55
C GLY A 518 15.92 14.97 -16.65
N THR A 519 15.93 13.69 -16.29
CA THR A 519 15.79 12.57 -17.25
C THR A 519 14.39 11.98 -17.25
N GLY A 520 13.97 11.39 -18.38
CA GLY A 520 12.66 10.74 -18.49
C GLY A 520 11.52 11.75 -18.42
N PRO A 521 10.50 11.56 -17.54
CA PRO A 521 9.39 12.51 -17.43
C PRO A 521 9.81 13.94 -17.08
N TRP A 522 11.03 14.12 -16.58
CA TRP A 522 11.60 15.39 -16.14
C TRP A 522 12.44 16.11 -17.20
N GLU A 523 12.43 15.66 -18.46
CA GLU A 523 13.21 16.27 -19.55
C GLU A 523 12.88 17.74 -19.80
N PHE A 524 11.63 18.15 -19.52
CA PHE A 524 11.20 19.55 -19.61
C PHE A 524 12.01 20.49 -18.71
N LEU A 525 12.66 19.98 -17.66
CA LEU A 525 13.53 20.77 -16.79
C LEU A 525 14.86 21.19 -17.43
N ARG A 526 15.22 20.57 -18.56
CA ARG A 526 16.40 20.95 -19.36
C ARG A 526 16.07 21.93 -20.48
N SER A 527 14.78 22.07 -20.79
CA SER A 527 14.23 22.97 -21.81
C SER A 527 14.31 24.40 -21.29
#